data_AF-A0A3S4TZT5-F1
#
_entry.id   AF-A0A3S4TZT5-F1
#
_cell.length_a   1.000
_cell.length_b   1.000
_cell.length_c   1.000
_cell.angle_alpha   90.00
_cell.angle_beta   90.00
_cell.angle_gamma   90.00
#
_symmetry.space_group_name_H-M   'P 1'
#
loop_
_entity.id
_entity.type
_entity.pdbx_description
1 polymer ?
#
loop_
_entity_poly.entity_id
_entity_poly.type
_entity_poly.pdbx_seq_one_letter_code
_entity_poly.pdbx_strand_id
1 'polypeptide(L)'
;MMSINLSDYEIDHIALRANSEQKAKNWLTHLVKCGRILSDNIINGRPIYLIQLEKPLAFAGQFVDVIELPFPKINNILKKLGSILRLLFLSSQMNQLRRG
;
A
#
# COMPACT_ATOMS: atom_id res chain seq x y z
N MET A 1 -10.09 8.30 25.82
CA MET A 1 -9.97 8.27 24.34
C MET A 1 -8.71 9.03 23.99
N MET A 2 -7.69 8.38 23.43
CA MET A 2 -6.49 9.08 22.97
C MET A 2 -6.84 9.85 21.70
N SER A 3 -6.77 11.18 21.76
CA SER A 3 -6.90 12.05 20.59
C SER A 3 -5.54 12.10 19.90
N ILE A 4 -5.38 11.29 18.84
CA ILE A 4 -4.17 11.31 18.02
C ILE A 4 -4.39 12.36 16.94
N ASN A 5 -3.57 13.42 16.94
CA ASN A 5 -3.55 14.37 15.84
C ASN A 5 -2.73 13.79 14.69
N LEU A 6 -3.39 13.46 13.59
CA LEU A 6 -2.75 12.84 12.42
C LEU A 6 -1.82 13.80 11.67
N SER A 7 -1.96 15.12 11.89
CA SER A 7 -1.08 16.14 11.32
C SER A 7 0.35 16.09 11.88
N ASP A 8 0.55 15.47 13.05
CA ASP A 8 1.88 15.33 13.67
C ASP A 8 2.70 14.17 13.08
N TYR A 9 2.13 13.42 12.12
CA TYR A 9 2.75 12.23 11.55
C TYR A 9 2.93 12.35 10.04
N GLU A 10 4.10 11.99 9.57
CA GLU A 10 4.39 11.87 8.14
C GLU A 10 3.87 10.54 7.58
N ILE A 11 3.32 10.60 6.37
CA ILE A 11 2.88 9.44 5.61
C ILE A 11 4.08 8.88 4.85
N ASP A 12 4.56 7.74 5.31
CA ASP A 12 5.70 7.03 4.70
C ASP A 12 5.31 6.40 3.34
N HIS A 13 4.16 5.72 3.29
CA HIS A 13 3.68 5.08 2.07
C HIS A 13 2.16 4.95 2.02
N ILE A 14 1.65 4.71 0.82
CA ILE A 14 0.24 4.43 0.53
C ILE A 14 0.08 2.96 0.14
N ALA A 15 -0.69 2.18 0.90
CA ALA A 15 -0.97 0.78 0.54
C ALA A 15 -2.20 0.66 -0.39
N LEU A 16 -2.02 0.04 -1.55
CA LEU A 16 -3.06 -0.29 -2.53
C LEU A 16 -3.38 -1.78 -2.49
N ARG A 17 -4.59 -2.14 -2.04
CA ARG A 17 -5.04 -3.54 -2.04
C ARG A 17 -5.90 -3.86 -3.26
N ALA A 18 -5.42 -4.80 -4.07
CA ALA A 18 -6.23 -5.38 -5.15
C ALA A 18 -7.09 -6.55 -4.64
N ASN A 19 -8.27 -6.72 -5.23
CA ASN A 19 -9.18 -7.82 -4.95
C ASN A 19 -8.99 -9.03 -5.89
N SER A 20 -8.26 -8.87 -6.99
CA SER A 20 -7.91 -9.95 -7.92
C SER A 20 -6.45 -9.84 -8.35
N GLU A 21 -5.83 -10.98 -8.66
CA GLU A 21 -4.44 -11.03 -9.12
C GLU A 21 -4.27 -10.28 -10.45
N GLN A 22 -5.21 -10.41 -11.38
CA GLN A 22 -5.18 -9.68 -12.65
C GLN A 22 -5.14 -8.16 -12.42
N LYS A 23 -5.92 -7.66 -11.45
CA LYS A 23 -5.93 -6.24 -11.14
C LYS A 23 -4.62 -5.79 -10.49
N ALA A 24 -4.07 -6.60 -9.59
CA ALA A 24 -2.76 -6.35 -8.99
C ALA A 24 -1.67 -6.28 -10.07
N LYS A 25 -1.66 -7.22 -11.02
CA LYS A 25 -0.75 -7.22 -12.17
C LYS A 25 -0.91 -5.97 -13.02
N ASN A 26 -2.14 -5.61 -13.39
CA ASN A 26 -2.40 -4.40 -14.17
C ASN A 26 -1.87 -3.15 -13.43
N TRP A 27 -2.16 -3.02 -12.13
CA TRP A 27 -1.68 -1.91 -11.32
C TRP A 27 -0.15 -1.88 -11.25
N LEU A 28 0.50 -3.01 -11.01
CA LEU A 28 1.96 -3.09 -11.03
C LEU A 28 2.52 -2.62 -12.37
N THR A 29 1.96 -3.07 -13.49
CA THR A 29 2.37 -2.63 -14.84
C THR A 29 2.24 -1.13 -15.03
N HIS A 30 1.20 -0.50 -14.49
CA HIS A 30 1.02 0.96 -14.59
C HIS A 30 1.94 1.72 -13.62
N LEU A 31 2.10 1.24 -12.39
CA LEU A 31 2.92 1.89 -11.36
C LEU A 31 4.40 1.89 -11.74
N VAL A 32 4.91 0.81 -12.32
CA VAL A 32 6.29 0.70 -12.80
C VAL A 32 6.55 1.58 -14.04
N LYS A 33 5.51 2.04 -14.74
CA LYS A 33 5.68 3.05 -15.81
C LYS A 33 5.84 4.48 -15.28
N CYS A 34 5.45 4.71 -14.03
CA CYS A 34 5.44 6.03 -13.41
C CYS A 34 6.36 6.08 -12.19
N GLY A 35 7.24 5.08 -12.03
CA GLY A 35 8.00 4.84 -10.83
C GLY A 35 8.94 3.65 -10.96
N ARG A 36 9.63 3.30 -9.89
CA ARG A 36 10.57 2.18 -9.80
C ARG A 36 10.24 1.28 -8.62
N ILE A 37 10.52 -0.01 -8.75
CA ILE A 37 10.38 -0.96 -7.65
C ILE A 37 11.51 -0.73 -6.64
N LEU A 38 11.16 -0.44 -5.40
CA LEU A 38 12.09 -0.39 -4.26
C LEU A 38 12.29 -1.78 -3.64
N SER A 39 11.24 -2.61 -3.63
CA SER A 39 11.27 -3.96 -3.07
C SER A 39 10.15 -4.82 -3.66
N ASP A 40 10.42 -6.10 -3.83
CA ASP A 40 9.49 -7.13 -4.30
C ASP A 40 9.46 -8.35 -3.36
N ASN A 41 9.36 -8.09 -2.06
CA ASN A 41 9.43 -9.14 -1.05
C ASN A 41 8.22 -10.08 -1.04
N ILE A 42 8.47 -11.37 -0.85
CA ILE A 42 7.42 -12.37 -0.61
C ILE A 42 7.17 -12.48 0.90
N ILE A 43 6.01 -12.00 1.35
CA ILE A 43 5.61 -12.04 2.77
C ILE A 43 4.37 -12.93 2.89
N ASN A 44 4.44 -13.97 3.72
CA ASN A 44 3.35 -14.94 3.91
C ASN A 44 2.84 -15.58 2.60
N GLY A 45 3.77 -15.91 1.70
CA GLY A 45 3.48 -16.59 0.42
C GLY A 45 2.81 -15.72 -0.64
N ARG A 46 2.80 -14.40 -0.45
CA ARG A 46 2.32 -13.43 -1.46
C ARG A 46 3.40 -12.38 -1.74
N PRO A 47 3.59 -11.96 -2.99
CA PRO A 47 4.46 -10.85 -3.29
C PRO A 47 3.85 -9.53 -2.78
N ILE A 48 4.70 -8.68 -2.21
CA ILE A 48 4.38 -7.32 -1.82
C ILE A 48 5.41 -6.42 -2.52
N TYR A 49 4.92 -5.56 -3.39
CA TYR A 49 5.76 -4.61 -4.11
C TYR A 49 5.75 -3.26 -3.42
N LEU A 50 6.91 -2.68 -3.16
CA LEU A 50 7.05 -1.26 -2.83
C LEU A 50 7.54 -0.55 -4.08
N ILE A 51 6.80 0.46 -4.52
CA ILE A 51 7.08 1.23 -5.73
C ILE A 51 7.24 2.70 -5.35
N GLN A 52 8.37 3.30 -5.69
CA GLN A 52 8.57 4.74 -5.58
C GLN A 52 8.16 5.40 -6.89
N LEU A 53 7.18 6.28 -6.83
CA LEU A 53 6.72 7.10 -7.94
C LEU A 53 7.77 8.16 -8.29
N GLU A 54 7.91 8.46 -9.59
CA GLU A 54 8.76 9.56 -10.05
C GLU A 54 8.19 10.92 -9.66
N LYS A 55 6.86 11.00 -9.54
CA LYS A 55 6.13 12.19 -9.08
C LYS A 55 5.33 11.83 -7.84
N PRO A 56 5.54 12.51 -6.70
CA PRO A 56 4.78 12.24 -5.49
C PRO A 56 3.30 12.56 -5.68
N LEU A 57 2.45 11.79 -5.01
CA LEU A 57 1.02 12.02 -4.95
C LEU A 57 0.70 12.97 -3.79
N ALA A 58 -0.05 14.04 -4.06
CA ALA A 58 -0.61 14.87 -2.99
C ALA A 58 -1.75 14.10 -2.30
N PHE A 59 -1.55 13.72 -1.04
CA PHE A 59 -2.50 12.97 -0.24
C PHE A 59 -2.54 13.48 1.20
N ALA A 60 -3.74 13.80 1.71
CA ALA A 60 -3.96 14.30 3.08
C ALA A 60 -3.06 15.49 3.48
N GLY A 61 -2.79 16.40 2.53
CA GLY A 61 -1.93 17.57 2.76
C GLY A 61 -0.43 17.27 2.72
N GLN A 62 -0.03 16.03 2.43
CA GLN A 62 1.36 15.59 2.33
C GLN A 62 1.66 15.07 0.92
N PHE A 63 2.93 15.01 0.56
CA PHE A 63 3.40 14.42 -0.69
C PHE A 63 3.96 13.03 -0.41
N VAL A 64 3.35 12.00 -1.00
CA VAL A 64 3.76 10.60 -0.80
C VAL A 64 4.15 10.01 -2.14
N ASP A 65 5.39 9.55 -2.24
CA ASP A 65 5.93 8.92 -3.44
C ASP A 65 5.99 7.40 -3.34
N VAL A 66 5.83 6.79 -2.16
CA VAL A 66 5.89 5.33 -2.00
C VAL A 66 4.50 4.69 -2.01
N ILE A 67 4.33 3.70 -2.87
CA ILE A 67 3.14 2.85 -2.98
C ILE A 67 3.49 1.42 -2.58
N GLU A 68 2.76 0.86 -1.60
CA GLU A 68 2.80 -0.57 -1.29
C GLU A 68 1.66 -1.31 -2.01
N LEU A 69 1.99 -2.33 -2.80
CA LEU A 69 1.04 -3.16 -3.53
C LEU A 69 1.15 -4.63 -3.07
N PRO A 70 0.41 -5.02 -2.01
CA PRO A 70 0.29 -6.41 -1.61
C PRO A 70 -0.61 -7.19 -2.59
N PHE A 71 -0.09 -8.27 -3.17
CA PHE A 71 -0.89 -9.13 -4.02
C PHE A 71 -1.92 -9.92 -3.19
N PRO A 72 -3.13 -10.15 -3.72
CA PRO A 72 -4.12 -10.97 -3.03
C PRO A 72 -3.62 -12.41 -2.89
N LYS A 73 -3.94 -13.06 -1.76
CA LYS A 73 -3.76 -14.51 -1.64
C LYS A 73 -4.68 -15.20 -2.64
N ILE A 74 -4.12 -16.11 -3.44
CA ILE A 74 -4.90 -16.95 -4.36
C ILE A 74 -5.73 -17.91 -3.52
N ASN A 75 -6.93 -17.49 -3.13
CA ASN A 75 -7.96 -18.39 -2.63
C ASN A 75 -9.04 -18.45 -3.72
N ASN A 76 -9.10 -19.57 -4.45
CA ASN A 76 -9.95 -19.82 -5.61
C ASN A 76 -11.46 -19.89 -5.34
N ILE A 77 -11.98 -19.29 -4.27
CA ILE A 77 -13.41 -19.38 -3.95
C ILE A 77 -13.99 -17.98 -3.72
N LEU A 78 -14.56 -17.45 -4.81
CA LEU A 78 -15.72 -16.57 -4.83
C LEU A 78 -15.69 -15.37 -3.87
N LYS A 79 -15.05 -14.26 -4.25
CA LYS A 79 -15.51 -12.92 -3.83
C LYS A 79 -15.50 -11.94 -4.99
N LYS A 80 -16.48 -12.10 -5.87
CA LYS A 80 -16.96 -11.07 -6.81
C LYS A 80 -17.78 -10.06 -6.00
N LEU A 81 -17.10 -9.24 -5.20
CA LEU A 81 -17.69 -8.05 -4.59
C LEU A 81 -16.77 -6.88 -4.91
N GLY A 82 -17.40 -5.74 -5.22
CA GLY A 82 -16.83 -4.57 -5.85
C GLY A 82 -15.44 -4.18 -5.35
N SER A 83 -14.67 -3.60 -6.28
CA SER A 83 -13.33 -3.07 -6.02
C SER A 83 -13.37 -1.98 -4.94
N ILE A 84 -13.27 -2.34 -3.66
CA ILE A 84 -13.08 -1.36 -2.59
C ILE A 84 -11.58 -1.09 -2.50
N LEU A 85 -11.17 0.09 -2.97
CA LEU A 85 -9.86 0.63 -2.66
C LEU A 85 -9.84 0.90 -1.16
N ARG A 86 -9.09 0.10 -0.40
CA ARG A 86 -8.80 0.38 1.01
C ARG A 86 -7.37 0.86 1.09
N LEU A 87 -7.21 2.18 1.21
CA LEU A 87 -5.92 2.77 1.58
C LEU A 87 -5.68 2.46 3.06
N LEU A 88 -4.56 1.79 3.35
CA LEU A 88 -4.00 1.70 4.69
C LEU A 88 -2.78 2.61 4.71
N PHE A 89 -2.74 3.51 5.69
CA PHE A 89 -1.56 4.30 6.02
C PHE A 89 -0.90 3.61 7.21
N LEU A 90 0.33 3.16 7.05
CA LEU A 90 1.18 2.87 8.19
C LEU A 90 2.31 3.90 8.18
N SER A 91 2.29 4.81 9.16
CA SER A 91 3.50 5.55 9.48
C SER A 91 4.50 4.57 10.09
N SER A 92 5.76 4.65 9.67
CA SER A 92 6.88 3.82 10.18
C SER A 92 7.05 3.93 11.72
N GLN A 93 6.45 4.96 12.34
CA GLN A 93 6.46 5.20 13.79
C GLN A 93 5.54 4.25 14.61
N MET A 94 4.68 3.42 13.98
CA MET A 94 3.77 2.54 14.72
C MET A 94 4.40 1.25 15.27
N ASN A 95 5.70 1.01 15.09
CA ASN A 95 6.39 -0.12 15.71
C ASN A 95 6.80 0.10 17.18
N GLN A 96 6.58 1.30 17.75
CA GLN A 96 6.82 1.54 19.18
C GLN A 96 5.59 1.32 20.07
N LEU A 97 4.37 1.23 19.51
CA LEU A 97 3.13 1.09 20.29
C LEU A 97 2.64 -0.36 20.47
N ARG A 98 3.41 -1.36 20.03
CA ARG A 98 3.14 -2.80 20.30
C ARG A 98 4.07 -3.43 21.35
N ARG A 99 4.93 -2.61 21.99
CA ARG A 99 5.72 -2.98 23.16
C ARG A 99 5.40 -2.00 24.28
N GLY A 100 4.21 -2.15 24.85
CA GLY A 100 3.72 -1.42 26.02
C GLY A 100 2.68 -2.27 26.70
#